data_AF-A0A4S2HKZ2-F1
#
_entry.id   AF-A0A4S2HKZ2-F1
#
_cell.length_a   1.000
_cell.length_b   1.000
_cell.length_c   1.000
_cell.angle_alpha   90.00
_cell.angle_beta   90.00
_cell.angle_gamma   90.00
#
_symmetry.space_group_name_H-M   'P 1'
#
loop_
_entity.id
_entity.type
_entity.pdbx_description
1 polymer ?
#
loop_
_entity_poly.entity_id
_entity_poly.type
_entity_poly.pdbx_seq_one_letter_code
_entity_poly.pdbx_strand_id
1 'polypeptide(L)'
;MSQPEETVMELIPKPVTEEQRNNLKKEQRKLEEDRRNFELEKKEFYFRKKMEEKRLTEEKRLFQMKWKILEEELQNLAKEKQDVAKEKEWHYQRADRGRSHTVSGSEQDADMFFSGMDSELALKKRYKELIKIYHPDNLSGDTGTLQMINKTYDMLKKQFSA
;
A
#
# COMPACT_ATOMS: atom_id res chain seq x y z
N MET A 1 -34.74 -81.29 -74.42
CA MET A 1 -34.83 -80.33 -73.30
C MET A 1 -33.45 -79.73 -73.14
N SER A 2 -33.13 -78.63 -73.82
CA SER A 2 -31.87 -77.90 -73.64
C SER A 2 -31.96 -77.06 -72.37
N GLN A 3 -30.98 -77.18 -71.48
CA GLN A 3 -30.76 -76.17 -70.45
C GLN A 3 -29.96 -75.00 -71.07
N PRO A 4 -30.28 -73.75 -70.74
CA PRO A 4 -29.48 -72.61 -71.18
C PRO A 4 -28.24 -72.51 -70.30
N GLU A 5 -27.06 -72.39 -70.92
CA GLU A 5 -25.83 -72.06 -70.20
C GLU A 5 -25.93 -70.62 -69.68
N GLU A 6 -26.05 -70.48 -68.36
CA GLU A 6 -25.83 -69.21 -67.68
C GLU A 6 -24.40 -68.75 -67.98
N THR A 7 -24.29 -67.75 -68.86
CA THR A 7 -23.04 -67.05 -69.12
C THR A 7 -22.67 -66.27 -67.86
N VAL A 8 -21.80 -66.85 -67.05
CA VAL A 8 -21.16 -66.18 -65.92
C VAL A 8 -20.29 -65.06 -66.51
N MET A 9 -20.81 -63.83 -66.53
CA MET A 9 -20.00 -62.63 -66.74
C MET A 9 -19.08 -62.50 -65.53
N GLU A 10 -17.91 -63.13 -65.63
CA GLU A 10 -16.79 -62.89 -64.73
C GLU A 10 -16.38 -61.42 -64.89
N LEU A 11 -16.68 -60.62 -63.86
CA LEU A 11 -16.28 -59.22 -63.77
C LEU A 11 -14.76 -59.17 -63.62
N ILE A 12 -14.05 -59.24 -64.75
CA ILE A 12 -12.61 -59.02 -64.82
C ILE A 12 -12.34 -57.62 -64.23
N PRO A 13 -11.50 -57.49 -63.19
CA PRO A 13 -11.13 -56.18 -62.65
C PRO A 13 -10.52 -55.35 -63.76
N LYS A 14 -11.13 -54.21 -64.09
CA LYS A 14 -10.61 -53.30 -65.13
C LYS A 14 -9.16 -52.93 -64.78
N PRO A 15 -8.20 -53.04 -65.71
CA PRO A 15 -6.81 -52.69 -65.44
C PRO A 15 -6.73 -51.23 -65.02
N VAL A 16 -6.09 -50.96 -63.88
CA VAL A 16 -5.86 -49.60 -63.38
C VAL A 16 -5.09 -48.83 -64.46
N THR A 17 -5.70 -47.77 -64.97
CA THR A 17 -5.09 -46.94 -66.02
C THR A 17 -3.84 -46.23 -65.50
N GLU A 18 -2.84 -46.00 -66.34
CA GLU A 18 -1.60 -45.30 -65.95
C GLU A 18 -1.86 -43.91 -65.34
N GLU A 19 -2.93 -43.26 -65.76
CA GLU A 19 -3.39 -41.99 -65.19
C GLU A 19 -3.84 -42.13 -63.72
N GLN A 20 -4.61 -43.18 -63.39
CA GLN A 20 -5.00 -43.48 -62.02
C GLN A 20 -3.78 -43.79 -61.14
N ARG A 21 -2.79 -44.53 -61.65
CA ARG A 21 -1.53 -44.82 -60.93
C ARG A 21 -0.73 -43.55 -60.66
N ASN A 22 -0.67 -42.64 -61.62
CA ASN A 22 0.01 -41.36 -61.47
C ASN A 22 -0.70 -40.43 -60.48
N ASN A 23 -2.03 -40.41 -60.49
CA ASN A 23 -2.81 -39.65 -59.51
C ASN A 23 -2.63 -40.21 -58.09
N LEU A 24 -2.70 -41.52 -57.90
CA LEU A 24 -2.40 -42.19 -56.63
C LEU A 24 -1.00 -41.84 -56.10
N LYS A 25 0.03 -41.86 -56.97
CA LYS A 25 1.39 -41.46 -56.57
C LYS A 25 1.48 -39.98 -56.18
N LYS A 26 0.77 -39.09 -56.87
CA LYS A 26 0.72 -37.66 -56.53
C LYS A 26 0.02 -37.45 -55.18
N GLU A 27 -1.10 -38.11 -54.95
CA GLU A 27 -1.82 -38.05 -53.67
C GLU A 27 -0.97 -38.60 -52.52
N GLN A 28 -0.28 -39.72 -52.70
CA GLN A 28 0.62 -40.26 -51.69
C GLN A 28 1.76 -39.28 -51.35
N ARG A 29 2.35 -38.63 -52.35
CA ARG A 29 3.38 -37.60 -52.13
C ARG A 29 2.82 -36.40 -51.36
N LYS A 30 1.62 -35.94 -51.72
CA LYS A 30 0.96 -34.82 -51.06
C LYS A 30 0.61 -35.15 -49.61
N LEU A 31 0.04 -36.33 -49.36
CA LEU A 31 -0.26 -36.80 -48.00
C LEU A 31 1.00 -36.91 -47.13
N GLU A 32 2.11 -37.36 -47.71
CA GLU A 32 3.39 -37.45 -46.99
C GLU A 32 3.98 -36.05 -46.69
N GLU A 33 3.83 -35.09 -47.60
CA GLU A 33 4.17 -33.68 -47.34
C GLU A 33 3.29 -33.06 -46.25
N ASP A 34 1.98 -33.26 -46.33
CA ASP A 34 1.01 -32.77 -45.35
C ASP A 34 1.29 -33.40 -43.96
N ARG A 35 1.63 -34.69 -43.91
CA ARG A 35 2.04 -35.38 -42.68
C ARG A 35 3.29 -34.74 -42.07
N ARG A 36 4.32 -34.45 -42.88
CA ARG A 36 5.54 -33.78 -42.41
C ARG A 36 5.25 -32.37 -41.91
N ASN A 37 4.45 -31.60 -42.64
CA ASN A 37 4.07 -30.24 -42.25
C ASN A 37 3.29 -30.24 -40.94
N PHE A 38 2.33 -31.16 -40.79
CA PHE A 38 1.57 -31.33 -39.55
C PHE A 38 2.46 -31.71 -38.36
N GLU A 39 3.43 -32.59 -38.54
CA GLU A 39 4.39 -32.93 -37.48
C GLU A 39 5.25 -31.74 -37.05
N LEU A 40 5.66 -30.88 -37.99
CA LEU A 40 6.40 -29.64 -37.69
C LEU A 40 5.52 -28.66 -36.92
N GLU A 41 4.31 -28.40 -37.42
CA GLU A 41 3.35 -27.49 -36.77
C GLU A 41 3.01 -27.97 -35.35
N LYS A 42 2.82 -29.28 -35.17
CA LYS A 42 2.58 -29.89 -33.86
C LYS A 42 3.75 -29.65 -32.91
N LYS A 43 5.00 -29.82 -33.37
CA LYS A 43 6.20 -29.54 -32.55
C LYS A 43 6.29 -28.06 -32.18
N GLU A 44 6.07 -27.16 -33.13
CA GLU A 44 6.05 -25.72 -32.86
C GLU A 44 4.96 -25.33 -31.88
N PHE A 45 3.76 -25.89 -32.03
CA PHE A 45 2.65 -25.67 -31.12
C PHE A 45 3.01 -26.07 -29.69
N TYR A 46 3.56 -27.28 -29.47
CA TYR A 46 3.97 -27.71 -28.14
C TYR A 46 5.12 -26.88 -27.58
N PHE A 47 6.05 -26.46 -28.42
CA PHE A 47 7.13 -25.56 -28.00
C PHE A 47 6.58 -24.21 -27.53
N ARG A 48 5.70 -23.58 -28.33
CA ARG A 48 5.02 -22.33 -27.97
C ARG A 48 4.22 -22.48 -26.69
N LYS A 49 3.41 -23.54 -26.57
CA LYS A 49 2.63 -23.84 -25.37
C LYS A 49 3.51 -23.95 -24.13
N LYS A 50 4.63 -24.69 -24.21
CA LYS A 50 5.58 -24.85 -23.10
C LYS A 50 6.22 -23.53 -22.69
N MET A 51 6.60 -22.68 -23.65
CA MET A 51 7.18 -21.37 -23.36
C MET A 51 6.15 -20.45 -22.70
N GLU A 52 4.90 -20.49 -23.16
CA GLU A 52 3.80 -19.72 -22.59
C GLU A 52 3.45 -20.18 -21.16
N GLU A 53 3.41 -21.50 -20.91
CA GLU A 53 3.22 -22.04 -19.56
C GLU A 53 4.33 -21.60 -18.60
N LYS A 54 5.59 -21.57 -19.07
CA LYS A 54 6.71 -21.04 -18.27
C LYS A 54 6.54 -19.55 -17.98
N ARG A 55 6.17 -18.76 -18.99
CA ARG A 55 5.92 -17.32 -18.85
C ARG A 55 4.84 -17.05 -17.81
N LEU A 56 3.71 -17.76 -17.92
CA LEU A 56 2.59 -17.63 -17.00
C LEU A 56 2.94 -18.07 -15.57
N THR A 57 3.75 -19.12 -15.44
CA THR A 57 4.22 -19.59 -14.12
C THR A 57 5.08 -18.54 -13.44
N GLU A 58 6.03 -17.93 -14.15
CA GLU A 58 6.86 -16.86 -13.59
C GLU A 58 6.03 -15.61 -13.29
N GLU A 59 5.10 -15.23 -14.16
CA GLU A 59 4.20 -14.10 -13.92
C GLU A 59 3.34 -14.32 -12.66
N LYS A 60 2.80 -15.53 -12.48
CA LYS A 60 2.06 -15.90 -11.27
C LYS A 60 2.95 -15.84 -10.02
N ARG A 61 4.20 -16.31 -10.11
CA ARG A 61 5.18 -16.24 -9.02
C ARG A 61 5.47 -14.79 -8.61
N LEU A 62 5.71 -13.93 -9.60
CA LEU A 62 5.94 -12.51 -9.39
C LEU A 62 4.72 -11.82 -8.78
N PHE A 63 3.53 -12.15 -9.27
CA PHE A 63 2.28 -11.63 -8.71
C PHE A 63 2.12 -12.03 -7.24
N GLN A 64 2.32 -13.31 -6.91
CA GLN A 64 2.26 -13.78 -5.52
C GLN A 64 3.27 -13.08 -4.62
N MET A 65 4.50 -12.88 -5.10
CA MET A 65 5.53 -12.18 -4.32
C MET A 65 5.15 -10.72 -4.07
N LYS A 66 4.67 -10.00 -5.10
CA LYS A 66 4.18 -8.62 -4.97
C LYS A 66 2.98 -8.53 -4.04
N TRP A 67 2.04 -9.47 -4.14
CA TRP A 67 0.87 -9.54 -3.28
C TRP A 67 1.26 -9.71 -1.81
N LYS A 68 2.20 -10.62 -1.52
CA LYS A 68 2.69 -10.85 -0.16
C LYS A 68 3.34 -9.60 0.44
N ILE A 69 4.17 -8.89 -0.33
CA ILE A 69 4.78 -7.62 0.12
C ILE A 69 3.68 -6.61 0.42
N LEU A 70 2.70 -6.44 -0.47
CA LEU A 70 1.62 -5.49 -0.27
C LEU A 70 0.78 -5.81 0.97
N GLU A 71 0.50 -7.09 1.21
CA GLU A 71 -0.22 -7.56 2.40
C GLU A 71 0.57 -7.25 3.68
N GLU A 72 1.87 -7.51 3.70
CA GLU A 72 2.75 -7.22 4.83
C GLU A 72 2.86 -5.72 5.12
N GLU A 73 3.05 -4.89 4.09
CA GLU A 73 3.07 -3.42 4.21
C GLU A 73 1.75 -2.89 4.78
N LEU A 74 0.61 -3.42 4.32
CA LEU A 74 -0.70 -3.00 4.82
C LEU A 74 -0.90 -3.37 6.30
N GLN A 75 -0.44 -4.55 6.72
CA GLN A 75 -0.46 -4.96 8.12
C GLN A 75 0.46 -4.11 8.99
N ASN A 76 1.67 -3.80 8.51
CA ASN A 76 2.61 -2.93 9.20
C ASN A 76 2.04 -1.52 9.38
N LEU A 77 1.45 -0.94 8.33
CA LEU A 77 0.80 0.36 8.38
C LEU A 77 -0.38 0.39 9.36
N ALA A 78 -1.17 -0.69 9.41
CA ALA A 78 -2.26 -0.80 10.38
C ALA A 78 -1.75 -0.82 11.83
N LYS A 79 -0.65 -1.55 12.08
CA LYS A 79 0.04 -1.56 13.38
C LYS A 79 0.57 -0.18 13.75
N GLU A 80 1.31 0.46 12.85
CA GLU A 80 1.90 1.78 13.07
C GLU A 80 0.79 2.80 13.40
N LYS A 81 -0.32 2.78 12.68
CA LYS A 81 -1.47 3.64 12.96
C LYS A 81 -2.04 3.41 14.36
N GLN A 82 -2.11 2.15 14.81
CA GLN A 82 -2.58 1.81 16.15
C GLN A 82 -1.59 2.30 17.21
N ASP A 83 -0.30 2.13 16.99
CA ASP A 83 0.73 2.54 17.94
C ASP A 83 0.82 4.07 18.04
N VAL A 84 0.72 4.79 16.93
CA VAL A 84 0.60 6.26 16.92
C VAL A 84 -0.66 6.72 17.65
N ALA A 85 -1.80 6.02 17.48
CA ALA A 85 -3.02 6.37 18.21
C ALA A 85 -2.87 6.16 19.72
N LYS A 86 -2.24 5.06 20.15
CA LYS A 86 -1.91 4.81 21.55
C LYS A 86 -0.97 5.88 22.08
N GLU A 87 0.11 6.19 21.38
CA GLU A 87 1.10 7.18 21.82
C GLU A 87 0.45 8.57 21.99
N LYS A 88 -0.41 8.97 21.05
CA LYS A 88 -1.20 10.20 21.19
C LYS A 88 -2.06 10.18 22.44
N GLU A 89 -2.77 9.09 22.69
CA GLU A 89 -3.61 8.93 23.89
C GLU A 89 -2.78 9.02 25.18
N TRP A 90 -1.62 8.34 25.23
CA TRP A 90 -0.68 8.43 26.35
C TRP A 90 -0.18 9.86 26.57
N HIS A 91 0.17 10.57 25.49
CA HIS A 91 0.57 11.98 25.56
C HIS A 91 -0.56 12.89 26.05
N TYR A 92 -1.79 12.71 25.58
CA TYR A 92 -2.95 13.47 26.07
C TYR A 92 -3.21 13.20 27.54
N GLN A 93 -3.21 11.94 27.98
CA GLN A 93 -3.40 11.59 29.40
C GLN A 93 -2.26 12.11 30.28
N ARG A 94 -1.02 12.15 29.79
CA ARG A 94 0.12 12.74 30.52
C ARG A 94 0.01 14.26 30.57
N ALA A 95 -0.41 14.91 29.48
CA ALA A 95 -0.66 16.35 29.48
C ALA A 95 -1.78 16.74 30.44
N ASP A 96 -2.83 15.92 30.55
CA ASP A 96 -3.95 16.15 31.45
C ASP A 96 -3.58 15.91 32.92
N ARG A 97 -2.85 14.82 33.22
CA ARG A 97 -2.30 14.55 34.56
C ARG A 97 -1.21 15.57 34.96
N GLY A 98 -0.38 15.97 34.01
CA GLY A 98 0.61 17.03 34.19
C GLY A 98 -0.05 18.37 34.48
N ARG A 99 -1.13 18.74 33.76
CA ARG A 99 -1.94 19.93 34.07
C ARG A 99 -2.61 19.84 35.44
N SER A 100 -3.13 18.68 35.83
CA SER A 100 -3.77 18.51 37.15
C SER A 100 -2.75 18.63 38.30
N HIS A 101 -1.53 18.08 38.14
CA HIS A 101 -0.49 18.18 39.16
C HIS A 101 0.23 19.54 39.17
N THR A 102 0.45 20.16 38.01
CA THR A 102 1.02 21.52 37.96
C THR A 102 0.02 22.55 38.45
N VAL A 103 -1.28 22.49 38.12
CA VAL A 103 -2.27 23.47 38.62
C VAL A 103 -2.27 23.54 40.15
N SER A 104 -2.09 22.42 40.86
CA SER A 104 -2.04 22.39 42.33
C SER A 104 -0.74 22.95 42.94
N GLY A 105 0.40 22.88 42.25
CA GLY A 105 1.68 23.42 42.76
C GLY A 105 2.03 24.81 42.21
N SER A 106 1.39 25.21 41.11
CA SER A 106 1.84 26.33 40.26
C SER A 106 1.12 27.65 40.53
N GLU A 107 -0.08 27.64 41.10
CA GLU A 107 -0.78 28.89 41.49
C GLU A 107 -0.02 29.61 42.63
N GLN A 108 0.55 28.87 43.57
CA GLN A 108 1.35 29.45 44.67
C GLN A 108 2.68 30.05 44.20
N ASP A 109 3.37 29.41 43.25
CA ASP A 109 4.63 29.93 42.70
C ASP A 109 4.41 31.17 41.82
N ALA A 110 3.25 31.25 41.15
CA ALA A 110 2.90 32.39 40.30
C ALA A 110 2.64 33.68 41.09
N ASP A 111 2.03 33.56 42.27
CA ASP A 111 1.78 34.69 43.18
C ASP A 111 3.07 35.29 43.75
N MET A 112 4.16 34.50 43.83
CA MET A 112 5.45 35.00 44.30
C MET A 112 6.00 36.12 43.41
N PHE A 113 5.75 36.10 42.10
CA PHE A 113 6.26 37.10 41.15
C PHE A 113 5.73 38.53 41.40
N PHE A 114 4.56 38.63 42.02
CA PHE A 114 3.84 39.88 42.29
C PHE A 114 3.64 40.15 43.79
N SER A 115 4.31 39.38 44.65
CA SER A 115 4.28 39.59 46.10
C SER A 115 4.77 41.00 46.46
N GLY A 116 4.02 41.69 47.31
CA GLY A 116 4.35 43.05 47.75
C GLY A 116 3.98 44.18 46.77
N MET A 117 3.27 43.89 45.67
CA MET A 117 2.71 44.95 44.81
C MET A 117 1.41 45.47 45.43
N ASP A 118 1.44 46.69 45.96
CA ASP A 118 0.33 47.34 46.67
C ASP A 118 -0.50 48.30 45.79
N SER A 119 -0.07 48.51 44.54
CA SER A 119 -0.67 49.47 43.61
C SER A 119 -0.64 48.98 42.17
N GLU A 120 -1.64 49.40 41.38
CA GLU A 120 -1.77 49.02 39.97
C GLU A 120 -0.54 49.45 39.14
N LEU A 121 0.08 50.58 39.50
CA LEU A 121 1.28 51.08 38.84
C LEU A 121 2.49 50.18 39.10
N ALA A 122 2.67 49.73 40.35
CA ALA A 122 3.74 48.80 40.73
C ALA A 122 3.56 47.44 40.03
N LEU A 123 2.32 46.93 39.98
CA LEU A 123 1.97 45.71 39.28
C LEU A 123 2.33 45.76 37.78
N LYS A 124 1.95 46.85 37.09
CA LYS A 124 2.28 47.09 35.67
C LYS A 124 3.77 47.16 35.41
N LYS A 125 4.52 47.81 36.31
CA LYS A 125 5.97 47.96 36.20
C LYS A 125 6.65 46.60 36.34
N ARG A 126 6.28 45.85 37.40
CA ARG A 126 6.81 44.50 37.66
C ARG A 126 6.49 43.54 36.52
N TYR A 127 5.28 43.60 35.98
CA TYR A 127 4.89 42.82 34.81
C TYR A 127 5.83 43.06 33.63
N LYS A 128 6.07 44.32 33.25
CA LYS A 128 6.99 44.65 32.13
C LYS A 128 8.42 44.17 32.36
N GLU A 129 8.92 44.25 33.60
CA GLU A 129 10.25 43.74 33.96
C GLU A 129 10.32 42.22 33.79
N LEU A 130 9.28 41.49 34.18
CA LEU A 130 9.21 40.04 34.03
C LEU A 130 9.10 39.61 32.56
N ILE A 131 8.29 40.30 31.74
CA ILE A 131 8.23 40.05 30.29
C ILE A 131 9.61 40.25 29.66
N LYS A 132 10.36 41.27 30.08
CA LYS A 132 11.71 41.55 29.57
C LYS A 132 12.73 40.48 29.95
N ILE A 133 12.52 39.70 31.01
CA ILE A 133 13.42 38.60 31.39
C ILE A 133 13.01 37.30 30.66
N TYR A 134 11.72 36.98 30.68
CA TYR A 134 11.19 35.68 30.25
C TYR A 134 10.64 35.65 28.81
N HIS A 135 10.87 36.69 28.00
CA HIS A 135 10.49 36.67 26.58
C HIS A 135 11.18 35.51 25.84
N PRO A 136 10.48 34.76 24.96
CA PRO A 136 11.05 33.62 24.24
C PRO A 136 12.28 33.96 23.38
N ASP A 137 12.44 35.23 23.00
CA ASP A 137 13.58 35.71 22.21
C ASP A 137 14.83 36.03 23.06
N ASN A 138 14.74 35.90 24.39
CA ASN A 138 15.85 36.14 25.30
C ASN A 138 16.55 34.84 25.70
N LEU A 139 17.83 34.93 26.08
CA LEU A 139 18.67 33.79 26.48
C LEU A 139 18.09 32.98 27.66
N SER A 140 17.27 33.61 28.51
CA SER A 140 16.56 32.99 29.64
C SER A 140 15.05 32.93 29.43
N GLY A 141 14.60 32.95 28.17
CA GLY A 141 13.20 32.88 27.81
C GLY A 141 12.57 31.54 28.19
N ASP A 142 11.48 31.60 28.97
CA ASP A 142 10.65 30.44 29.28
C ASP A 142 9.20 30.76 28.94
N THR A 143 8.69 30.08 27.91
CA THR A 143 7.31 30.26 27.44
C THR A 143 6.29 29.79 28.49
N GLY A 144 6.62 28.80 29.31
CA GLY A 144 5.77 28.31 30.39
C GLY A 144 5.61 29.33 31.51
N THR A 145 6.73 29.89 31.99
CA THR A 145 6.72 30.95 33.02
C THR A 145 6.04 32.21 32.50
N LEU A 146 6.26 32.59 31.23
CA LEU A 146 5.63 33.77 30.62
C LEU A 146 4.10 33.66 30.60
N GLN A 147 3.56 32.49 30.23
CA GLN A 147 2.12 32.24 30.25
C GLN A 147 1.53 32.35 31.67
N MET A 148 2.28 31.92 32.67
CA MET A 148 1.88 32.02 34.08
C MET A 148 1.86 33.47 34.56
N ILE A 149 2.94 34.23 34.30
CA ILE A 149 3.03 35.67 34.62
C ILE A 149 1.85 36.45 34.01
N ASN A 150 1.47 36.16 32.77
CA ASN A 150 0.33 36.79 32.10
C ASN A 150 -1.00 36.49 32.81
N LYS A 151 -1.26 35.23 33.18
CA LYS A 151 -2.49 34.85 33.88
C LYS A 151 -2.62 35.53 35.24
N THR A 152 -1.55 35.54 36.03
CA THR A 152 -1.56 36.15 37.37
C THR A 152 -1.69 37.66 37.30
N TYR A 153 -1.02 38.31 36.34
CA TYR A 153 -1.19 39.74 36.10
C TYR A 153 -2.64 40.10 35.74
N ASP A 154 -3.29 39.35 34.84
CA ASP A 154 -4.69 39.59 34.48
C ASP A 154 -5.65 39.39 35.65
N MET A 155 -5.36 38.42 36.53
CA MET A 155 -6.12 38.19 37.77
C MET A 155 -5.97 39.36 38.75
N LEU A 156 -4.74 39.77 39.06
CA LEU A 156 -4.46 40.87 40.00
C LEU A 156 -4.94 42.22 39.45
N LYS A 157 -4.78 42.47 38.16
CA LYS A 157 -5.27 43.68 37.51
C LYS A 157 -6.79 43.83 37.67
N LYS A 158 -7.55 42.73 37.60
CA LYS A 158 -8.99 42.74 37.86
C LYS A 158 -9.32 43.10 39.32
N GLN A 159 -8.48 42.68 40.28
CA GLN A 159 -8.66 43.04 41.70
C GLN A 159 -8.39 44.53 41.97
N PHE A 160 -7.42 45.15 41.28
CA PHE A 160 -7.15 46.60 41.40
C PHE A 160 -8.08 47.48 40.56
N SER A 161 -8.83 46.89 39.63
CA SER A 161 -9.81 47.60 38.78
C SER A 161 -11.26 47.44 39.29
N ALA A 162 -11.47 46.70 40.38
CA ALA A 162 -12.74 46.49 41.06
C ALA A 162 -12.87 47.44 42.26
#